data_AF-G0JNI6-F1
#
_entry.id   AF-G0JNI6-F1
#
_cell.length_a   1.000
_cell.length_b   1.000
_cell.length_c   1.000
_cell.angle_alpha   90.00
_cell.angle_beta   90.00
_cell.angle_gamma   90.00
#
_symmetry.space_group_name_H-M   'P 1'
#
loop_
_entity.id
_entity.type
_entity.pdbx_description
1 polymer ?
#
loop_
_entity_poly.entity_id
_entity_poly.type
_entity_poly.pdbx_seq_one_letter_code
_entity_poly.pdbx_strand_id
1 'polypeptide(L)'
;MDAATIIRDFTAKGVQLAPTDHGTISITPRSRLTDADRDLLRKHKAALLAELQSMNIMNFMNIDSSHLPPARIVHDQEPKFIDPLAEARTLLGVMRKVGLRVRLTSGDQLRIGPDRMLWPYDREYIAAQKDALIQLLKEEQSHD
;
A
#
# COMPACT_ATOMS: atom_id res chain seq x y z
N MET A 1 -11.07 30.11 0.46
CA MET A 1 -9.86 29.45 1.00
C MET A 1 -9.68 28.18 0.23
N ASP A 2 -8.59 28.11 -0.54
CA ASP A 2 -8.36 27.04 -1.52
C ASP A 2 -7.70 25.82 -0.86
N ALA A 3 -7.92 24.64 -1.45
CA ALA A 3 -7.42 23.37 -0.92
C ALA A 3 -5.90 23.38 -0.72
N ALA A 4 -5.14 23.93 -1.66
CA ALA A 4 -3.69 24.09 -1.56
C ALA A 4 -3.26 24.95 -0.36
N THR A 5 -4.02 26.01 -0.05
CA THR A 5 -3.72 26.89 1.10
C THR A 5 -3.96 26.13 2.41
N ILE A 6 -5.06 25.37 2.48
CA ILE A 6 -5.37 24.53 3.64
C ILE A 6 -4.25 23.49 3.84
N ILE A 7 -3.85 22.77 2.79
CA ILE A 7 -2.77 21.77 2.88
C ILE A 7 -1.46 22.40 3.39
N ARG A 8 -1.11 23.59 2.89
CA ARG A 8 0.08 24.32 3.34
C ARG A 8 0.01 24.70 4.82
N ASP A 9 -1.14 25.20 5.28
CA ASP A 9 -1.35 25.61 6.67
C ASP A 9 -1.29 24.42 7.63
N PHE A 10 -1.86 23.28 7.25
CA PHE A 10 -1.74 22.04 8.04
C PHE A 10 -0.28 21.54 8.07
N THR A 11 0.43 21.60 6.94
CA THR A 11 1.86 21.24 6.88
C THR A 11 2.70 22.14 7.77
N ALA A 12 2.43 23.45 7.80
CA ALA A 12 3.11 24.42 8.67
C ALA A 12 2.83 24.16 10.17
N LYS A 13 1.65 23.64 10.51
CA LYS A 13 1.31 23.12 11.85
C LYS A 13 1.95 21.75 12.17
N GLY A 14 2.73 21.20 11.23
CA GLY A 14 3.34 19.88 11.33
C GLY A 14 2.32 18.75 11.28
N VAL A 15 1.21 18.96 10.57
CA VAL A 15 0.18 17.98 10.28
C VAL A 15 0.23 17.64 8.79
N GLN A 16 0.45 16.36 8.51
CA GLN A 16 0.43 15.83 7.16
C GLN A 16 -0.97 15.35 6.81
N LEU A 17 -1.44 15.78 5.64
CA LEU A 17 -2.67 15.31 5.02
C LEU A 17 -2.27 14.43 3.83
N ALA A 18 -2.80 13.22 3.77
CA ALA A 18 -2.57 12.30 2.65
C ALA A 18 -3.90 11.71 2.19
N PRO A 19 -4.11 11.51 0.89
CA PRO A 19 -5.27 10.75 0.43
C PRO A 19 -5.10 9.27 0.81
N THR A 20 -6.20 8.62 1.17
CA THR A 20 -6.25 7.15 1.37
C THR A 20 -6.90 6.50 0.17
N ASP A 21 -6.61 5.22 -0.06
CA ASP A 21 -7.22 4.42 -1.14
C ASP A 21 -8.75 4.32 -1.05
N HIS A 22 -9.33 4.53 0.14
CA HIS A 22 -10.79 4.56 0.36
C HIS A 22 -11.45 5.92 0.06
N GLY A 23 -10.75 6.88 -0.58
CA GLY A 23 -11.30 8.21 -0.85
C GLY A 23 -11.52 9.05 0.42
N THR A 24 -10.66 8.86 1.41
CA THR A 24 -10.64 9.64 2.66
C THR A 24 -9.29 10.33 2.84
N ILE A 25 -9.19 11.23 3.82
CA ILE A 25 -7.97 11.96 4.10
C ILE A 25 -7.37 11.37 5.38
N SER A 26 -6.20 10.76 5.27
CA SER A 26 -5.36 10.40 6.40
C SER A 26 -4.69 11.63 6.96
N ILE A 27 -4.56 11.67 8.29
CA ILE A 27 -4.09 12.84 9.01
C ILE A 27 -3.10 12.41 10.08
N THR A 28 -1.86 12.90 9.99
CA THR A 28 -0.77 12.49 10.89
C THR A 28 0.07 13.69 11.34
N PRO A 29 0.28 13.91 12.65
CA PRO A 29 -0.33 13.21 13.78
C PRO A 29 -1.74 13.75 14.10
N ARG A 30 -2.69 12.85 14.40
CA ARG A 30 -4.09 13.21 14.73
C ARG A 30 -4.21 14.04 16.03
N SER A 31 -3.24 13.92 16.93
CA SER A 31 -3.20 14.62 18.21
C SER A 31 -3.07 16.13 18.09
N ARG A 32 -2.70 16.64 16.91
CA ARG A 32 -2.54 18.08 16.64
C ARG A 32 -3.79 18.74 16.04
N LEU A 33 -4.90 18.01 15.87
CA LEU A 33 -6.12 18.58 15.32
C LEU A 33 -7.06 19.13 16.39
N THR A 34 -7.38 20.41 16.25
CA THR A 34 -8.49 21.03 16.95
C THR A 34 -9.83 20.64 16.30
N ASP A 35 -10.95 20.86 17.00
CA ASP A 35 -12.28 20.64 16.42
C ASP A 35 -12.55 21.54 15.21
N ALA A 36 -12.07 22.79 15.24
CA ALA A 36 -12.16 23.72 14.12
C ALA A 36 -11.39 23.22 12.89
N ASP A 37 -10.22 22.61 13.08
CA ASP A 37 -9.44 21.99 12.00
C ASP A 37 -10.21 20.80 11.38
N ARG A 38 -10.90 19.99 12.19
CA ARG A 38 -11.70 18.85 11.69
C ARG A 38 -12.91 19.32 10.88
N ASP A 39 -13.59 20.37 11.33
CA ASP A 39 -14.72 20.94 10.58
C ASP A 39 -14.27 21.58 9.27
N LEU A 40 -13.12 22.24 9.26
CA LEU A 40 -12.53 22.80 8.04
C LEU A 40 -12.19 21.68 7.02
N LEU A 41 -11.59 20.58 7.47
CA LEU A 41 -11.28 19.43 6.61
C LEU A 41 -12.55 18.75 6.09
N ARG A 42 -13.60 18.64 6.89
CA ARG A 42 -14.90 18.08 6.45
C ARG A 42 -15.56 18.95 5.40
N LYS A 43 -15.59 20.27 5.61
CA LYS A 43 -16.21 21.24 4.70
C LYS A 43 -15.52 21.25 3.32
N HIS A 44 -14.20 21.07 3.31
CA HIS A 44 -13.39 21.12 2.08
C HIS A 44 -12.93 19.75 1.58
N LYS A 45 -13.51 18.64 2.09
CA LYS A 45 -13.04 17.26 1.84
C LYS A 45 -12.85 16.94 0.36
N ALA A 46 -13.86 17.23 -0.48
CA ALA A 46 -13.81 16.89 -1.91
C ALA A 46 -12.69 17.65 -2.64
N ALA A 47 -12.56 18.95 -2.38
CA ALA A 47 -11.52 19.78 -2.98
C ALA A 47 -10.11 19.39 -2.46
N LEU A 48 -9.99 19.05 -1.18
CA LEU A 48 -8.73 18.57 -0.59
C LEU A 48 -8.30 17.24 -1.18
N LEU A 49 -9.21 16.29 -1.39
CA LEU A 49 -8.90 15.02 -2.01
C LEU A 49 -8.42 15.19 -3.45
N ALA A 50 -9.11 16.01 -4.25
CA ALA A 50 -8.71 16.28 -5.63
C ALA A 50 -7.33 16.94 -5.72
N GLU A 51 -7.06 17.92 -4.84
CA GLU A 51 -5.76 18.60 -4.79
C GLU A 51 -4.64 17.65 -4.33
N LEU A 52 -4.89 16.86 -3.28
CA LEU A 52 -3.92 15.88 -2.77
C LEU A 52 -3.62 14.77 -3.81
N GLN A 53 -4.61 14.34 -4.58
CA GLN A 53 -4.43 13.40 -5.69
C GLN A 53 -3.64 14.04 -6.84
N SER A 54 -3.96 15.28 -7.21
CA SER A 54 -3.24 16.05 -8.23
C SER A 54 -1.76 16.26 -7.86
N MET A 55 -1.47 16.64 -6.61
CA MET A 55 -0.11 16.78 -6.09
C MET A 55 0.66 15.45 -6.08
N ASN A 56 -0.02 14.34 -5.78
CA ASN A 56 0.60 13.01 -5.84
C ASN A 56 0.99 12.63 -7.28
N ILE A 57 0.14 12.95 -8.26
CA ILE A 57 0.38 12.68 -9.68
C ILE A 57 1.51 13.58 -10.23
N MET A 58 1.60 14.85 -9.82
CA MET A 58 2.69 15.73 -10.26
C MET A 58 4.06 15.35 -9.70
N ASN A 59 4.13 14.80 -8.48
CA ASN A 59 5.39 14.28 -7.94
C ASN A 59 5.91 13.04 -8.70
N PHE A 60 5.03 12.28 -9.35
CA PHE A 60 5.41 11.15 -10.22
C PHE A 60 5.96 11.62 -11.59
N MET A 61 5.52 12.78 -12.10
CA MET A 61 5.99 13.29 -13.39
C MET A 61 7.29 14.10 -13.33
N ASN A 62 7.79 14.41 -12.14
CA ASN A 62 8.99 15.26 -11.97
C ASN A 62 10.27 14.47 -11.60
N ILE A 63 10.31 13.16 -11.84
CA ILE A 63 11.53 12.35 -11.73
C ILE A 63 12.33 12.51 -13.03
N ASP A 64 12.71 13.76 -13.34
CA ASP A 64 13.78 14.01 -14.29
C ASP A 64 15.11 13.92 -13.54
N SER A 65 15.82 12.84 -13.82
CA SER A 65 17.27 12.75 -13.96
C SER A 65 18.10 13.77 -13.17
N SER A 66 18.74 13.35 -12.06
CA SER A 66 20.14 13.71 -11.67
C SER A 66 20.43 14.00 -10.18
N HIS A 67 19.51 13.86 -9.22
CA HIS A 67 19.88 13.96 -7.79
C HIS A 67 19.13 12.95 -6.92
N LEU A 68 19.82 11.87 -6.53
CA LEU A 68 19.34 10.90 -5.55
C LEU A 68 19.54 11.46 -4.12
N PRO A 69 18.49 11.73 -3.32
CA PRO A 69 18.63 11.69 -1.88
C PRO A 69 18.71 10.23 -1.41
N PRO A 70 19.38 9.94 -0.28
CA PRO A 70 19.55 8.57 0.18
C PRO A 70 18.20 7.93 0.48
N ALA A 71 18.05 6.68 0.06
CA ALA A 71 16.85 5.88 0.13
C ALA A 71 16.23 5.91 1.54
N ARG A 72 15.20 6.74 1.73
CA ARG A 72 14.15 6.38 2.67
C ARG A 72 13.42 5.23 2.00
N ILE A 73 13.40 4.08 2.65
CA ILE A 73 12.50 2.98 2.33
C ILE A 73 11.09 3.48 2.64
N VAL A 74 10.57 4.32 1.76
CA VAL A 74 9.15 4.62 1.66
C VAL A 74 8.58 3.35 1.04
N HIS A 75 7.79 2.60 1.81
CA HIS A 75 6.94 1.56 1.26
C HIS A 75 5.91 2.27 0.39
N ASP A 76 6.33 2.61 -0.82
CA ASP A 76 5.53 3.12 -1.91
C ASP A 76 4.72 1.93 -2.44
N GLN A 77 3.58 1.67 -1.80
CA GLN A 77 2.55 0.85 -2.42
C GLN A 77 1.62 1.80 -3.16
N GLU A 78 2.03 2.21 -4.37
CA GLU A 78 1.10 2.59 -5.43
C GLU A 78 -0.08 1.59 -5.44
N PRO A 79 -1.34 2.03 -5.63
CA PRO A 79 -2.39 1.12 -6.07
C PRO A 79 -2.12 0.84 -7.55
N LYS A 80 -1.10 0.04 -7.82
CA LYS A 80 -1.00 -0.66 -9.09
C LYS A 80 -2.31 -1.43 -9.21
N PHE A 81 -2.95 -1.41 -10.36
CA PHE A 81 -3.81 -2.51 -10.76
C PHE A 81 -2.88 -3.72 -10.86
N ILE A 82 -2.50 -4.29 -9.71
CA ILE A 82 -1.67 -5.46 -9.64
C ILE A 82 -2.63 -6.56 -10.05
N ASP A 83 -2.39 -7.10 -11.24
CA ASP A 83 -2.97 -8.37 -11.61
C ASP A 83 -2.81 -9.30 -10.39
N PRO A 84 -3.90 -9.82 -9.81
CA PRO A 84 -3.84 -10.64 -8.60
C PRO A 84 -2.88 -11.83 -8.78
N LEU A 85 -2.68 -12.30 -10.01
CA LEU A 85 -1.70 -13.32 -10.34
C LEU A 85 -0.25 -12.81 -10.23
N ALA A 86 0.02 -11.57 -10.66
CA ALA A 86 1.33 -10.93 -10.52
C ALA A 86 1.67 -10.63 -9.04
N GLU A 87 0.67 -10.25 -8.25
CA GLU A 87 0.82 -10.05 -6.81
C GLU A 87 1.14 -11.36 -6.10
N ALA A 88 0.35 -12.41 -6.37
CA ALA A 88 0.57 -13.74 -5.82
C ALA A 88 1.93 -14.33 -6.23
N ARG A 89 2.39 -14.08 -7.47
CA ARG A 89 3.71 -14.51 -7.93
C ARG A 89 4.83 -13.78 -7.19
N THR A 90 4.68 -12.47 -6.97
CA THR A 90 5.62 -11.68 -6.17
C THR A 90 5.68 -12.19 -4.74
N LEU A 91 4.51 -12.42 -4.12
CA LEU A 91 4.39 -12.97 -2.78
C LEU A 91 5.05 -14.35 -2.68
N LEU A 92 4.79 -15.26 -3.61
CA LEU A 92 5.42 -16.58 -3.66
C LEU A 92 6.96 -16.48 -3.75
N GLY A 93 7.47 -15.55 -4.57
CA GLY A 93 8.90 -15.28 -4.70
C GLY A 93 9.52 -14.76 -3.41
N VAL A 94 8.86 -13.81 -2.74
CA VAL A 94 9.30 -13.27 -1.44
C VAL A 94 9.32 -14.37 -0.39
N MET A 95 8.25 -15.16 -0.28
CA MET A 95 8.16 -16.29 0.65
C MET A 95 9.34 -17.25 0.49
N ARG A 96 9.63 -17.67 -0.73
CA ARG A 96 10.77 -18.56 -1.02
C ARG A 96 12.10 -17.91 -0.63
N LYS A 97 12.28 -16.63 -0.95
CA LYS A 97 13.50 -15.87 -0.62
C LYS A 97 13.73 -15.74 0.88
N VAL A 98 12.68 -15.59 1.68
CA VAL A 98 12.78 -15.55 3.15
C VAL A 98 12.83 -16.94 3.80
N GLY A 99 12.86 -18.01 3.00
CA GLY A 99 12.98 -19.39 3.48
C GLY A 99 11.65 -20.03 3.89
N LEU A 100 10.51 -19.43 3.55
CA LEU A 100 9.21 -20.08 3.66
C LEU A 100 9.06 -21.12 2.56
N ARG A 101 8.73 -22.34 2.98
CA ARG A 101 8.39 -23.45 2.11
C ARG A 101 6.89 -23.40 1.83
N VAL A 102 6.56 -23.01 0.60
CA VAL A 102 5.19 -22.92 0.08
C VAL A 102 4.97 -24.09 -0.87
N ARG A 103 3.97 -24.93 -0.59
CA ARG A 103 3.64 -26.10 -1.41
C ARG A 103 2.15 -26.38 -1.42
N LEU A 104 1.68 -26.99 -2.51
CA LEU A 104 0.39 -27.67 -2.53
C LEU A 104 0.54 -29.07 -1.95
N THR A 105 -0.47 -29.48 -1.18
CA THR A 105 -0.64 -30.87 -0.76
C THR A 105 -1.50 -31.63 -1.76
N SER A 106 -1.57 -32.95 -1.65
CA SER A 106 -2.36 -33.82 -2.54
C SER A 106 -3.88 -33.55 -2.56
N GLY A 107 -4.39 -32.66 -1.71
CA GLY A 107 -5.79 -32.22 -1.71
C GLY A 107 -5.97 -30.74 -2.04
N ASP A 108 -5.10 -30.16 -2.88
CA ASP A 108 -5.09 -28.74 -3.26
C ASP A 108 -4.97 -27.75 -2.09
N GLN A 109 -4.59 -28.25 -0.90
CA GLN A 109 -4.43 -27.39 0.26
C GLN A 109 -3.05 -26.75 0.23
N LEU A 110 -3.03 -25.42 0.21
CA LEU A 110 -1.83 -24.62 0.38
C LEU A 110 -1.23 -24.83 1.78
N ARG A 111 0.02 -25.25 1.84
CA ARG A 111 0.80 -25.32 3.07
C ARG A 111 2.02 -24.42 2.99
N ILE A 112 2.15 -23.57 4.00
CA ILE A 112 3.25 -22.64 4.16
C ILE A 112 3.92 -22.92 5.50
N GLY A 113 5.24 -22.99 5.52
CA GLY A 113 5.97 -23.15 6.78
C GLY A 113 7.41 -22.68 6.68
N PRO A 114 8.12 -22.55 7.81
CA PRO A 114 7.63 -22.85 9.15
C PRO A 114 6.70 -21.77 9.72
N ASP A 115 5.63 -22.19 10.41
CA ASP A 115 4.54 -21.33 10.91
C ASP A 115 5.02 -20.20 11.84
N ARG A 116 6.15 -20.41 12.52
CA ARG A 116 6.84 -19.42 13.37
C ARG A 116 7.31 -18.16 12.63
N MET A 117 7.38 -18.22 11.30
CA MET A 117 7.81 -17.11 10.44
C MET A 117 6.64 -16.36 9.82
N LEU A 118 5.39 -16.72 10.18
CA LEU A 118 4.18 -16.07 9.69
C LEU A 118 3.55 -15.25 10.81
N TRP A 119 3.61 -13.92 10.66
CA TRP A 119 2.94 -13.02 11.59
C TRP A 119 1.43 -13.03 11.30
N PRO A 120 0.57 -12.63 12.27
CA PRO A 120 -0.88 -12.59 12.06
C PRO A 120 -1.29 -11.81 10.81
N TYR A 121 -0.61 -10.69 10.54
CA TYR A 121 -0.84 -9.87 9.34
C TYR A 121 -0.52 -10.61 8.03
N ASP A 122 0.60 -11.35 7.99
CA ASP A 122 0.97 -12.15 6.81
C ASP A 122 -0.12 -13.19 6.51
N ARG A 123 -0.72 -13.79 7.54
CA ARG A 123 -1.77 -14.80 7.35
C ARG A 123 -3.01 -14.23 6.69
N GLU A 124 -3.42 -13.03 7.06
CA GLU A 124 -4.58 -12.35 6.44
C GLU A 124 -4.29 -12.03 4.97
N TYR A 125 -3.09 -11.51 4.70
CA TYR A 125 -2.67 -11.19 3.34
C TYR A 125 -2.54 -12.44 2.46
N ILE A 126 -1.99 -13.53 2.99
CA ILE A 126 -1.90 -14.83 2.32
C ILE A 126 -3.28 -15.42 2.05
N ALA A 127 -4.21 -15.29 3.01
CA ALA A 127 -5.57 -15.77 2.84
C ALA A 127 -6.29 -15.04 1.70
N ALA A 128 -6.07 -13.73 1.54
CA ALA A 128 -6.62 -12.94 0.44
C ALA A 128 -6.08 -13.40 -0.94
N GLN A 129 -4.83 -13.89 -1.00
CA GLN A 129 -4.16 -14.31 -2.23
C GLN A 129 -4.18 -15.85 -2.44
N LYS A 130 -4.93 -16.58 -1.64
CA LYS A 130 -4.87 -18.05 -1.56
C LYS A 130 -5.17 -18.73 -2.91
N ASP A 131 -6.25 -18.32 -3.58
CA ASP A 131 -6.67 -18.96 -4.83
C ASP A 131 -5.67 -18.73 -5.96
N ALA A 132 -5.12 -17.51 -6.06
CA ALA A 132 -4.07 -17.17 -7.01
C ALA A 132 -2.76 -17.93 -6.73
N LEU A 133 -2.38 -18.11 -5.46
CA LEU A 133 -1.22 -18.93 -5.07
C LEU A 133 -1.41 -20.41 -5.42
N ILE A 134 -2.62 -20.96 -5.23
CA ILE A 134 -2.94 -22.34 -5.62
C ILE A 134 -2.83 -22.47 -7.14
N GLN A 135 -3.39 -21.55 -7.90
CA GLN A 135 -3.33 -21.56 -9.36
C GLN A 135 -1.86 -21.55 -9.84
N LEU A 136 -1.03 -20.64 -9.34
CA LEU A 136 0.38 -20.54 -9.70
C LEU A 136 1.16 -21.83 -9.40
N LEU A 137 0.91 -22.45 -8.24
CA LEU A 137 1.59 -23.70 -7.86
C LEU A 137 1.14 -24.89 -8.72
N LYS A 138 -0.12 -24.91 -9.19
CA LYS A 138 -0.61 -25.92 -10.14
C LYS A 138 0.02 -25.74 -11.52
N GLU A 139 0.17 -24.51 -11.98
CA GLU A 139 0.85 -24.18 -13.23
C GLU A 139 2.31 -24.60 -13.19
N GLU A 140 3.03 -24.33 -12.09
CA GLU A 140 4.42 -24.80 -11.89
C GLU A 140 4.53 -26.32 -11.90
N GLN A 141 3.60 -27.05 -11.27
CA GLN A 141 3.58 -28.52 -11.27
C GLN A 141 3.23 -29.15 -12.62
N SER A 142 2.57 -28.38 -13.51
CA SER A 142 2.19 -28.85 -14.84
C SER A 142 3.27 -28.56 -15.89
N HIS A 143 4.32 -27.80 -15.53
CA HIS A 143 5.45 -27.41 -16.38
C HIS A 143 6.77 -28.10 -16.00
N ASP A 144 6.74 -29.04 -15.06
CA ASP A 144 7.84 -29.95 -14.68
C ASP A 144 7.56 -31.36 -15.24
#